data_AF-A0A8T7C9M8-F1
#
_entry.id   AF-A0A8T7C9M8-F1
#
_cell.length_a   1.000
_cell.length_b   1.000
_cell.length_c   1.000
_cell.angle_alpha   90.00
_cell.angle_beta   90.00
_cell.angle_gamma   90.00
#
_symmetry.space_group_name_H-M   'P 1'
#
loop_
_entity.id
_entity.type
_entity.pdbx_description
1 polymer ?
#
loop_
_entity_poly.entity_id
_entity_poly.type
_entity_poly.pdbx_seq_one_letter_code
_entity_poly.pdbx_strand_id
1 'polypeptide(L)'
;MTTSNSALSAWVNQVAQHTLPERIHWCDGSGEENDTLISAMLADSTLLPLKETFPNCYLHRSDPNDVARVEHLTYICTENETDAGPNNNWMAPAEAHRLVDGLFAGCMRGRTMYVIPYCMGPIDSPYSRCGVEITDSPYVVANMRIMTRMGQAALERIEREGTFVRGLHSIGELDPDKRYIMHFPAELTIKSIGSGYGGNALLGKKCHALRIASHQARTEGWLAEHMLILGLQDPTGRIFYIAGAFPSQCGKTNLAMLVPPESLERWRVWTVGDDIAWLHPGEDGRLYAINPESGFFGVVPGTSRSTNRNAFDMIHHDTIFTNVGVTADNEPWWEGRKYSEPALDWQGKPMNGGPAAHPNSRFTVSARQNRDYTPIMDDPRGVPISAIVFGGRRRKLAPLVYQARDWQHGVLIGAGVASETTAAATGEVGVVRRDPMAMKPFCGYNFADYWSHWLAIGKKLKQPPAMFHVNWFRKNDAGEFLWPGFGDNLRVLSWIVDRCHGAGAAVETPIGHLPTSDALDIGGLDIADGALRELLTVDNASWREEMVHLGEYLESYGDRLPQALRDEHARVSAALAD
;
A
#
# COMPACT_ATOMS: atom_id res chain seq x y z
N MET A 1 24.60 7.71 18.17
CA MET A 1 23.88 8.99 18.44
C MET A 1 23.31 9.00 19.84
N THR A 2 22.87 10.17 20.33
CA THR A 2 22.04 10.37 21.53
C THR A 2 20.96 11.40 21.21
N THR A 3 19.92 11.51 22.02
CA THR A 3 18.85 12.51 21.81
C THR A 3 18.82 13.57 22.91
N SER A 4 18.47 14.81 22.52
CA SER A 4 18.13 15.91 23.42
C SER A 4 16.65 15.89 23.86
N ASN A 5 15.78 15.11 23.20
CA ASN A 5 14.37 15.01 23.53
C ASN A 5 14.18 14.11 24.78
N SER A 6 13.78 14.72 25.89
CA SER A 6 13.62 14.02 27.18
C SER A 6 12.53 12.95 27.17
N ALA A 7 11.43 13.15 26.43
CA ALA A 7 10.35 12.18 26.31
C ALA A 7 10.80 10.93 25.53
N LEU A 8 11.60 11.12 24.47
CA LEU A 8 12.19 10.03 23.71
C LEU A 8 13.22 9.27 24.55
N SER A 9 14.14 9.97 25.22
CA SER A 9 15.13 9.34 26.10
C SER A 9 14.47 8.53 27.22
N ALA A 10 13.45 9.09 27.88
CA ALA A 10 12.69 8.39 28.93
C ALA A 10 11.99 7.14 28.40
N TRP A 11 11.35 7.22 27.23
CA TRP A 11 10.68 6.08 26.61
C TRP A 11 11.66 4.97 26.22
N VAL A 12 12.81 5.30 25.61
CA VAL A 12 13.86 4.33 25.29
C VAL A 12 14.38 3.62 26.55
N ASN A 13 14.60 4.37 27.64
CA ASN A 13 15.04 3.80 28.91
C ASN A 13 13.97 2.88 29.53
N GLN A 14 12.70 3.28 29.49
CA GLN A 14 11.59 2.45 29.95
C GLN A 14 11.50 1.14 29.16
N VAL A 15 11.63 1.21 27.83
CA VAL A 15 11.61 0.03 26.97
C VAL A 15 12.81 -0.87 27.29
N ALA A 16 14.02 -0.33 27.40
CA ALA A 16 15.20 -1.12 27.74
C ALA A 16 15.08 -1.82 29.10
N GLN A 17 14.54 -1.14 30.12
CA GLN A 17 14.29 -1.75 31.44
C GLN A 17 13.26 -2.88 31.38
N HIS A 18 12.30 -2.78 30.45
CA HIS A 18 11.25 -3.78 30.29
C HIS A 18 11.71 -4.98 29.43
N THR A 19 12.35 -4.73 28.29
CA THR A 19 12.74 -5.76 27.33
C THR A 19 14.10 -6.39 27.61
N LEU A 20 14.92 -5.75 28.45
CA LEU A 20 16.22 -6.22 28.95
C LEU A 20 17.23 -6.59 27.85
N PRO A 21 17.52 -5.68 26.90
CA PRO A 21 18.51 -5.92 25.87
C PRO A 21 19.93 -5.92 26.42
N GLU A 22 20.85 -6.57 25.72
CA GLU A 22 22.27 -6.57 26.10
C GLU A 22 22.94 -5.23 25.77
N ARG A 23 22.51 -4.60 24.67
CA ARG A 23 23.05 -3.34 24.16
C ARG A 23 21.95 -2.50 23.56
N ILE A 24 22.15 -1.18 23.57
CA ILE A 24 21.28 -0.22 22.88
C ILE A 24 22.09 0.42 21.76
N HIS A 25 21.57 0.38 20.53
CA HIS A 25 22.19 0.98 19.34
C HIS A 25 21.25 2.04 18.77
N TRP A 26 21.73 3.28 18.62
CA TRP A 26 20.96 4.36 18.03
C TRP A 26 21.31 4.50 16.55
N CYS A 27 20.34 4.21 15.68
CA CYS A 27 20.54 4.10 14.24
C CYS A 27 20.69 5.46 13.56
N ASP A 28 21.86 5.76 13.00
CA ASP A 28 22.14 7.06 12.35
C ASP A 28 21.80 7.13 10.87
N GLY A 29 21.53 5.98 10.24
CA GLY A 29 21.14 5.87 8.83
C GLY A 29 22.30 5.98 7.84
N SER A 30 23.55 6.12 8.32
CA SER A 30 24.74 6.26 7.49
C SER A 30 25.02 5.01 6.64
N GLY A 31 25.87 5.18 5.62
CA GLY A 31 26.37 4.05 4.83
C GLY A 31 27.23 3.10 5.68
N GLU A 32 28.09 3.64 6.54
CA GLU A 32 28.97 2.87 7.42
C GLU A 32 28.19 1.99 8.42
N GLU A 33 27.12 2.55 9.02
CA GLU A 33 26.20 1.78 9.85
C GLU A 33 25.57 0.63 9.06
N ASN A 34 25.06 0.92 7.86
CA ASN A 34 24.44 -0.09 7.01
C ASN A 34 25.42 -1.20 6.65
N ASP A 35 26.64 -0.87 6.23
CA ASP A 35 27.67 -1.85 5.87
C ASP A 35 28.06 -2.74 7.06
N THR A 36 28.11 -2.16 8.26
CA THR A 36 28.33 -2.89 9.51
C THR A 36 27.20 -3.87 9.81
N LEU A 37 25.94 -3.42 9.70
CA LEU A 37 24.76 -4.26 9.93
C LEU A 37 24.66 -5.40 8.92
N ILE A 38 24.88 -5.10 7.64
CA ILE A 38 24.89 -6.10 6.56
C ILE A 38 25.99 -7.13 6.80
N SER A 39 27.21 -6.69 7.12
CA SER A 39 28.33 -7.59 7.41
C SER A 39 28.04 -8.52 8.60
N ALA A 40 27.43 -8.00 9.66
CA ALA A 40 27.02 -8.80 10.81
C ALA A 40 25.95 -9.84 10.43
N MET A 41 24.93 -9.43 9.65
CA MET A 41 23.86 -10.32 9.20
C MET A 41 24.33 -11.39 8.19
N LEU A 42 25.38 -11.11 7.41
CA LEU A 42 26.01 -12.12 6.56
C LEU A 42 26.79 -13.12 7.41
N ALA A 43 27.47 -12.66 8.47
CA ALA A 43 28.25 -13.51 9.36
C ALA A 43 27.38 -14.48 10.17
N ASP A 44 26.16 -14.08 10.56
CA ASP A 44 25.20 -14.92 11.29
C ASP A 44 24.15 -15.61 10.40
N SER A 45 24.24 -15.44 9.08
CA SER A 45 23.32 -15.99 8.07
C SER A 45 21.88 -15.47 8.14
N THR A 46 21.61 -14.38 8.85
CA THR A 46 20.34 -13.63 8.73
C THR A 46 20.13 -13.15 7.30
N LEU A 47 21.21 -12.71 6.65
CA LEU A 47 21.27 -12.45 5.22
C LEU A 47 22.20 -13.45 4.54
N LEU A 48 21.87 -13.78 3.30
CA LEU A 48 22.66 -14.62 2.42
C LEU A 48 23.17 -13.78 1.24
N PRO A 49 24.43 -13.94 0.82
CA PRO A 49 24.94 -13.25 -0.35
C PRO A 49 24.27 -13.80 -1.62
N LEU A 50 24.07 -12.93 -2.61
CA LEU A 50 23.67 -13.31 -3.96
C LEU A 50 24.85 -13.19 -4.92
N LYS A 51 24.72 -13.77 -6.12
CA LYS A 51 25.76 -13.76 -7.16
C LYS A 51 26.20 -12.33 -7.50
N GLU A 52 27.46 -12.14 -7.89
CA GLU A 52 28.06 -10.83 -8.23
C GLU A 52 27.34 -10.08 -9.36
N THR A 53 26.55 -10.78 -10.19
CA THR A 53 25.67 -10.16 -11.20
C THR A 53 24.50 -9.39 -10.59
N PHE A 54 24.27 -9.54 -9.27
CA PHE A 54 23.33 -8.79 -8.44
C PHE A 54 24.10 -8.05 -7.34
N PRO A 55 24.86 -6.98 -7.67
CA PRO A 55 25.75 -6.32 -6.73
C PRO A 55 24.98 -5.70 -5.56
N ASN A 56 25.52 -5.85 -4.35
CA ASN A 56 24.91 -5.38 -3.09
C ASN A 56 23.48 -5.91 -2.86
N CYS A 57 23.11 -7.02 -3.50
CA CYS A 57 21.84 -7.69 -3.23
C CYS A 57 22.01 -8.82 -2.22
N TYR A 58 21.00 -9.00 -1.38
CA TYR A 58 21.00 -10.00 -0.31
C TYR A 58 19.68 -10.76 -0.28
N LEU A 59 19.71 -12.00 0.21
CA LEU A 59 18.53 -12.82 0.44
C LEU A 59 18.31 -13.02 1.95
N HIS A 60 17.12 -12.67 2.42
CA HIS A 60 16.59 -13.08 3.71
C HIS A 60 15.57 -14.21 3.52
N ARG A 61 15.69 -15.28 4.32
CA ARG A 61 14.69 -16.35 4.41
C ARG A 61 14.02 -16.26 5.77
N SER A 62 12.72 -15.96 5.78
CA SER A 62 11.95 -15.86 7.02
C SER A 62 11.58 -17.24 7.57
N ASP A 63 11.15 -17.27 8.83
CA ASP A 63 10.49 -18.46 9.38
C ASP A 63 9.25 -18.82 8.54
N PRO A 64 8.98 -20.11 8.25
CA PRO A 64 7.83 -20.51 7.45
C PRO A 64 6.47 -20.13 8.03
N ASN A 65 6.38 -19.91 9.34
CA ASN A 65 5.17 -19.42 10.00
C ASN A 65 5.06 -17.89 9.98
N ASP A 66 6.04 -17.18 9.42
CA ASP A 66 6.10 -15.72 9.38
C ASP A 66 6.40 -15.18 7.97
N VAL A 67 5.44 -15.37 7.05
CA VAL A 67 5.60 -15.09 5.61
C VAL A 67 4.62 -14.05 5.06
N ALA A 68 3.73 -13.53 5.90
CA ALA A 68 2.66 -12.61 5.52
C ALA A 68 2.12 -11.80 6.72
N ARG A 69 1.25 -10.82 6.41
CA ARG A 69 0.46 -10.13 7.43
C ARG A 69 -0.54 -11.10 8.07
N VAL A 70 -0.77 -10.95 9.37
CA VAL A 70 -1.75 -11.74 10.14
C VAL A 70 -2.94 -10.86 10.53
N GLU A 71 -3.91 -10.70 9.62
CA GLU A 71 -5.06 -9.78 9.82
C GLU A 71 -5.85 -10.10 11.10
N HIS A 72 -6.01 -11.39 11.44
CA HIS A 72 -6.72 -11.83 12.65
C HIS A 72 -5.98 -11.56 13.97
N LEU A 73 -4.68 -11.24 13.92
CA LEU A 73 -3.86 -10.86 15.09
C LEU A 73 -3.49 -9.37 15.07
N THR A 74 -4.13 -8.61 14.20
CA THR A 74 -3.94 -7.17 14.06
C THR A 74 -5.11 -6.43 14.71
N TYR A 75 -4.83 -5.59 15.70
CA TYR A 75 -5.85 -4.93 16.53
C TYR A 75 -5.78 -3.41 16.47
N ILE A 76 -6.95 -2.77 16.54
CA ILE A 76 -7.13 -1.34 16.81
C ILE A 76 -7.69 -1.19 18.22
N CYS A 77 -6.88 -0.65 19.13
CA CYS A 77 -7.20 -0.55 20.54
C CYS A 77 -7.68 0.88 20.84
N THR A 78 -8.97 1.14 20.66
CA THR A 78 -9.65 2.40 21.04
C THR A 78 -10.40 2.24 22.36
N GLU A 79 -10.71 3.34 23.03
CA GLU A 79 -11.44 3.30 24.31
C GLU A 79 -12.80 2.60 24.19
N ASN A 80 -13.54 2.91 23.12
CA ASN A 80 -14.78 2.22 22.77
C ASN A 80 -14.59 1.30 21.57
N GLU A 81 -15.18 0.10 21.62
CA GLU A 81 -15.20 -0.87 20.52
C GLU A 81 -15.81 -0.27 19.24
N THR A 82 -16.88 0.50 19.41
CA THR A 82 -17.57 1.13 18.29
C THR A 82 -16.65 2.04 17.49
N ASP A 83 -15.68 2.73 18.12
CA ASP A 83 -14.72 3.62 17.44
C ASP A 83 -13.71 2.90 16.56
N ALA A 84 -13.35 1.65 16.88
CA ALA A 84 -12.64 0.77 15.95
C ALA A 84 -13.58 0.29 14.84
N GLY A 85 -14.83 -0.01 15.20
CA GLY A 85 -15.91 -0.39 14.30
C GLY A 85 -15.87 -1.85 13.88
N PRO A 86 -16.97 -2.35 13.26
CA PRO A 86 -17.08 -3.75 12.84
C PRO A 86 -16.08 -4.09 11.72
N ASN A 87 -15.39 -3.09 11.18
CA ASN A 87 -14.35 -3.30 10.19
C ASN A 87 -13.01 -3.79 10.77
N ASN A 88 -12.78 -3.64 12.08
CA ASN A 88 -11.50 -3.91 12.76
C ASN A 88 -11.65 -4.96 13.86
N ASN A 89 -10.55 -5.68 14.16
CA ASN A 89 -10.47 -6.39 15.44
C ASN A 89 -10.17 -5.37 16.54
N TRP A 90 -10.95 -5.43 17.61
CA TRP A 90 -10.82 -4.52 18.73
C TRP A 90 -10.42 -5.26 20.01
N MET A 91 -9.67 -4.58 20.85
CA MET A 91 -9.35 -5.00 22.21
C MET A 91 -9.26 -3.74 23.09
N ALA A 92 -9.82 -3.78 24.29
CA ALA A 92 -9.74 -2.65 25.21
C ALA A 92 -8.27 -2.29 25.50
N PRO A 93 -7.87 -1.01 25.48
CA PRO A 93 -6.46 -0.61 25.61
C PRO A 93 -5.76 -1.20 26.84
N ALA A 94 -6.43 -1.21 28.01
CA ALA A 94 -5.89 -1.78 29.24
C ALA A 94 -5.67 -3.30 29.16
N GLU A 95 -6.53 -4.02 28.46
CA GLU A 95 -6.37 -5.46 28.20
C GLU A 95 -5.23 -5.71 27.21
N ALA A 96 -5.21 -4.96 26.12
CA ALA A 96 -4.19 -5.02 25.08
C ALA A 96 -2.78 -4.75 25.65
N HIS A 97 -2.62 -3.71 26.47
CA HIS A 97 -1.35 -3.46 27.16
C HIS A 97 -0.96 -4.60 28.08
N ARG A 98 -1.85 -5.06 28.97
CA ARG A 98 -1.55 -6.18 29.88
C ARG A 98 -1.11 -7.43 29.13
N LEU A 99 -1.75 -7.75 28.00
CA LEU A 99 -1.38 -8.89 27.16
C LEU A 99 -0.02 -8.68 26.50
N VAL A 100 0.13 -7.62 25.69
CA VAL A 100 1.32 -7.43 24.85
C VAL A 100 2.55 -7.03 25.67
N ASP A 101 2.39 -6.26 26.75
CA ASP A 101 3.49 -5.89 27.63
C ASP A 101 4.01 -7.11 28.40
N GLY A 102 3.15 -8.06 28.75
CA GLY A 102 3.58 -9.35 29.29
C GLY A 102 4.50 -10.12 28.34
N LEU A 103 4.29 -9.99 27.02
CA LEU A 103 5.13 -10.64 26.00
C LEU A 103 6.46 -9.90 25.78
N PHE A 104 6.50 -8.58 25.97
CA PHE A 104 7.73 -7.79 25.85
C PHE A 104 8.68 -7.95 27.04
N ALA A 105 8.20 -8.41 28.20
CA ALA A 105 9.00 -8.56 29.39
C ALA A 105 10.21 -9.48 29.16
N GLY A 106 11.42 -8.90 29.13
CA GLY A 106 12.67 -9.60 28.89
C GLY A 106 12.84 -10.21 27.49
N CYS A 107 12.01 -9.84 26.50
CA CYS A 107 12.01 -10.47 25.17
C CYS A 107 13.29 -10.20 24.36
N MET A 108 14.08 -9.19 24.73
CA MET A 108 15.31 -8.80 24.02
C MET A 108 16.60 -9.27 24.72
N ARG A 109 16.51 -10.13 25.73
CA ARG A 109 17.71 -10.67 26.41
C ARG A 109 18.70 -11.29 25.42
N GLY A 110 19.95 -10.87 25.51
CA GLY A 110 21.03 -11.32 24.61
C GLY A 110 20.96 -10.75 23.19
N ARG A 111 20.07 -9.77 22.94
CA ARG A 111 19.93 -9.08 21.66
C ARG A 111 20.29 -7.60 21.81
N THR A 112 20.66 -6.97 20.69
CA THR A 112 20.79 -5.52 20.60
C THR A 112 19.40 -4.92 20.39
N MET A 113 19.04 -3.89 21.17
CA MET A 113 17.89 -3.04 20.93
C MET A 113 18.30 -1.86 20.05
N TYR A 114 17.81 -1.84 18.82
CA TYR A 114 18.00 -0.76 17.87
C TYR A 114 16.93 0.31 18.07
N VAL A 115 17.34 1.58 18.09
CA VAL A 115 16.46 2.75 18.13
C VAL A 115 16.53 3.42 16.77
N ILE A 116 15.42 3.43 16.03
CA ILE A 116 15.34 3.88 14.64
C ILE A 116 14.47 5.15 14.57
N PRO A 117 15.04 6.36 14.61
CA PRO A 117 14.32 7.58 14.26
C PRO A 117 14.03 7.58 12.76
N TYR A 118 12.80 7.89 12.37
CA TYR A 118 12.42 7.99 10.95
C TYR A 118 11.40 9.09 10.68
N CYS A 119 11.39 9.57 9.44
CA CYS A 119 10.39 10.49 8.89
C CYS A 119 9.63 9.81 7.76
N MET A 120 8.30 9.84 7.85
CA MET A 120 7.37 9.44 6.80
C MET A 120 7.04 10.67 5.96
N GLY A 121 7.49 10.66 4.70
CA GLY A 121 7.39 11.76 3.75
C GLY A 121 8.69 12.57 3.61
N PRO A 122 8.74 13.55 2.68
CA PRO A 122 9.90 14.41 2.51
C PRO A 122 10.28 15.11 3.82
N ILE A 123 11.58 15.20 4.11
CA ILE A 123 12.07 15.60 5.44
C ILE A 123 11.62 17.01 5.85
N ASP A 124 11.41 17.90 4.88
CA ASP A 124 10.96 19.29 5.09
C ASP A 124 9.47 19.50 4.82
N SER A 125 8.71 18.44 4.50
CA SER A 125 7.28 18.59 4.25
C SER A 125 6.52 18.86 5.55
N PRO A 126 5.58 19.83 5.58
CA PRO A 126 4.66 20.01 6.70
C PRO A 126 3.67 18.84 6.85
N TYR A 127 3.51 18.05 5.80
CA TYR A 127 2.62 16.88 5.78
C TYR A 127 3.27 15.63 6.36
N SER A 128 4.61 15.59 6.44
CA SER A 128 5.34 14.47 7.01
C SER A 128 5.07 14.28 8.50
N ARG A 129 5.20 13.04 8.98
CA ARG A 129 5.13 12.68 10.40
C ARG A 129 6.35 11.86 10.77
N CYS A 130 6.88 12.10 11.96
CA CYS A 130 8.02 11.36 12.48
C CYS A 130 7.58 10.22 13.41
N GLY A 131 8.40 9.18 13.46
CA GLY A 131 8.26 8.10 14.41
C GLY A 131 9.62 7.63 14.90
N VAL A 132 9.60 6.87 16.00
CA VAL A 132 10.75 6.11 16.45
C VAL A 132 10.32 4.67 16.61
N GLU A 133 11.00 3.78 15.89
CA GLU A 133 10.81 2.34 16.01
C GLU A 133 11.95 1.75 16.85
N ILE A 134 11.59 1.00 17.89
CA ILE A 134 12.52 0.19 18.67
C ILE A 134 12.35 -1.26 18.24
N THR A 135 13.46 -1.92 17.87
CA THR A 135 13.45 -3.31 17.37
C THR A 135 14.67 -4.08 17.86
N ASP A 136 14.57 -5.40 17.94
CA ASP A 136 15.71 -6.30 18.17
C ASP A 136 16.23 -6.98 16.89
N SER A 137 15.73 -6.56 15.72
CA SER A 137 16.07 -7.15 14.42
C SER A 137 16.89 -6.20 13.53
N PRO A 138 18.16 -6.53 13.21
CA PRO A 138 18.94 -5.73 12.26
C PRO A 138 18.39 -5.79 10.83
N TYR A 139 17.67 -6.85 10.47
CA TYR A 139 16.96 -6.94 9.18
C TYR A 139 15.87 -5.86 9.07
N VAL A 140 15.14 -5.60 10.17
CA VAL A 140 14.16 -4.52 10.24
C VAL A 140 14.85 -3.16 10.08
N VAL A 141 15.99 -2.94 10.74
CA VAL A 141 16.78 -1.70 10.60
C VAL A 141 17.16 -1.45 9.13
N ALA A 142 17.72 -2.46 8.46
CA ALA A 142 18.15 -2.34 7.06
C ALA A 142 16.98 -2.03 6.11
N ASN A 143 15.82 -2.66 6.32
CA ASN A 143 14.63 -2.38 5.52
C ASN A 143 14.03 -1.00 5.83
N MET A 144 13.97 -0.59 7.11
CA MET A 144 13.49 0.74 7.50
C MET A 144 14.38 1.86 6.95
N ARG A 145 15.69 1.62 6.83
CA ARG A 145 16.63 2.53 6.15
C ARG A 145 16.24 2.80 4.70
N ILE A 146 15.76 1.78 4.00
CA ILE A 146 15.34 1.88 2.59
C ILE A 146 13.93 2.49 2.49
N MET A 147 13.00 2.02 3.33
CA MET A 147 11.58 2.33 3.24
C MET A 147 11.19 3.68 3.84
N THR A 148 12.01 4.26 4.70
CA THR A 148 11.77 5.55 5.35
C THR A 148 12.98 6.48 5.26
N ARG A 149 12.79 7.78 5.53
CA ARG A 149 13.92 8.69 5.75
C ARG A 149 14.39 8.49 7.19
N MET A 150 15.28 7.51 7.37
CA MET A 150 15.79 7.05 8.66
C MET A 150 17.06 7.79 9.08
N GLY A 151 17.25 7.96 10.39
CA GLY A 151 18.52 8.38 10.99
C GLY A 151 18.55 9.81 11.51
N GLN A 152 19.73 10.43 11.45
CA GLN A 152 20.03 11.71 12.11
C GLN A 152 19.04 12.84 11.74
N ALA A 153 18.72 13.01 10.46
CA ALA A 153 17.82 14.09 10.02
C ALA A 153 16.39 13.94 10.59
N ALA A 154 15.90 12.70 10.72
CA ALA A 154 14.61 12.44 11.36
C ALA A 154 14.67 12.70 12.86
N LEU A 155 15.77 12.35 13.53
CA LEU A 155 15.98 12.65 14.95
C LEU A 155 15.98 14.17 15.21
N GLU A 156 16.70 14.94 14.39
CA GLU A 156 16.73 16.41 14.49
C GLU A 156 15.33 17.02 14.34
N ARG A 157 14.51 16.47 13.44
CA ARG A 157 13.11 16.88 13.29
C ARG A 157 12.28 16.54 14.52
N ILE A 158 12.43 15.33 15.08
CA ILE A 158 11.75 14.92 16.32
C ILE A 158 12.14 15.83 17.50
N GLU A 159 13.40 16.22 17.60
CA GLU A 159 13.87 17.13 18.65
C GLU A 159 13.30 18.54 18.50
N ARG A 160 13.16 19.01 17.26
CA ARG A 160 12.54 20.30 16.95
C ARG A 160 11.03 20.33 17.21
N GLU A 161 10.31 19.27 16.83
CA GLU A 161 8.85 19.22 16.88
C GLU A 161 8.30 18.66 18.20
N GLY A 162 9.09 17.87 18.93
CA GLY A 162 8.73 17.30 20.22
C GLY A 162 7.72 16.15 20.16
N THR A 163 7.21 15.79 18.97
CA THR A 163 6.18 14.76 18.77
C THR A 163 6.67 13.66 17.83
N PHE A 164 6.31 12.41 18.14
CA PHE A 164 6.64 11.24 17.32
C PHE A 164 5.70 10.08 17.62
N VAL A 165 5.46 9.22 16.63
CA VAL A 165 4.80 7.92 16.82
C VAL A 165 5.76 6.95 17.49
N ARG A 166 5.30 6.24 18.53
CA ARG A 166 6.07 5.23 19.27
C ARG A 166 5.84 3.85 18.68
N GLY A 167 6.85 3.26 18.05
CA GLY A 167 6.82 1.87 17.59
C GLY A 167 7.69 0.97 18.47
N LEU A 168 7.10 -0.04 19.10
CA LEU A 168 7.86 -1.08 19.79
C LEU A 168 7.68 -2.41 19.04
N HIS A 169 8.80 -2.99 18.63
CA HIS A 169 8.88 -4.24 17.88
C HIS A 169 9.83 -5.22 18.55
N SER A 170 9.49 -6.52 18.54
CA SER A 170 10.41 -7.61 18.84
C SER A 170 10.05 -8.84 18.01
N ILE A 171 11.04 -9.54 17.47
CA ILE A 171 10.78 -10.84 16.82
C ILE A 171 10.34 -11.90 17.85
N GLY A 172 10.65 -11.69 19.13
CA GLY A 172 10.38 -12.61 20.22
C GLY A 172 10.95 -14.00 19.94
N GLU A 173 10.10 -15.01 20.13
CA GLU A 173 10.40 -16.42 19.85
C GLU A 173 9.89 -16.88 18.47
N LEU A 174 9.30 -15.96 17.67
CA LEU A 174 8.54 -16.25 16.43
C LEU A 174 7.40 -17.29 16.60
N ASP A 175 7.00 -17.56 17.85
CA ASP A 175 5.86 -18.39 18.20
C ASP A 175 4.56 -17.76 17.67
N PRO A 176 3.84 -18.43 16.74
CA PRO A 176 2.59 -17.92 16.18
C PRO A 176 1.52 -17.63 17.24
N ASP A 177 1.52 -18.36 18.37
CA ASP A 177 0.54 -18.18 19.45
C ASP A 177 0.84 -16.94 20.32
N LYS A 178 2.03 -16.37 20.17
CA LYS A 178 2.48 -15.14 20.87
C LYS A 178 2.66 -13.97 19.90
N ARG A 179 1.98 -13.99 18.76
CA ARG A 179 2.08 -12.95 17.74
C ARG A 179 0.94 -11.93 17.84
N TYR A 180 1.29 -10.65 17.93
CA TYR A 180 0.31 -9.56 18.00
C TYR A 180 0.82 -8.30 17.31
N ILE A 181 -0.06 -7.61 16.59
CA ILE A 181 0.21 -6.28 16.02
C ILE A 181 -0.89 -5.32 16.48
N MET A 182 -0.60 -4.54 17.51
CA MET A 182 -1.57 -3.69 18.19
C MET A 182 -1.29 -2.22 17.93
N HIS A 183 -2.35 -1.45 17.67
CA HIS A 183 -2.30 -0.03 17.41
C HIS A 183 -3.13 0.68 18.47
N PHE A 184 -2.59 1.73 19.08
CA PHE A 184 -3.24 2.55 20.10
C PHE A 184 -3.34 3.97 19.54
N PRO A 185 -4.41 4.29 18.77
CA PRO A 185 -4.46 5.54 18.00
C PRO A 185 -4.39 6.80 18.86
N ALA A 186 -5.07 6.80 20.01
CA ALA A 186 -5.06 7.93 20.94
C ALA A 186 -3.68 8.21 21.57
N GLU A 187 -2.83 7.18 21.68
CA GLU A 187 -1.48 7.28 22.24
C GLU A 187 -0.39 7.53 21.20
N LEU A 188 -0.74 7.41 19.91
CA LEU A 188 0.19 7.32 18.80
C LEU A 188 1.25 6.22 19.02
N THR A 189 0.79 5.05 19.50
CA THR A 189 1.65 3.92 19.83
C THR A 189 1.31 2.70 18.98
N ILE A 190 2.35 1.97 18.56
CA ILE A 190 2.28 0.69 17.86
C ILE A 190 3.13 -0.31 18.66
N LYS A 191 2.57 -1.49 18.92
CA LYS A 191 3.25 -2.60 19.61
C LYS A 191 3.13 -3.86 18.77
N SER A 192 4.25 -4.39 18.28
CA SER A 192 4.31 -5.57 17.43
C SER A 192 5.28 -6.61 18.01
N ILE A 193 4.85 -7.85 18.17
CA ILE A 193 5.70 -8.92 18.68
C ILE A 193 5.43 -10.24 17.96
N GLY A 194 6.48 -11.06 17.81
CA GLY A 194 6.37 -12.43 17.30
C GLY A 194 6.41 -12.55 15.77
N SER A 195 6.81 -11.49 15.05
CA SER A 195 6.92 -11.47 13.59
C SER A 195 8.03 -10.51 13.16
N GLY A 196 8.96 -10.96 12.33
CA GLY A 196 9.95 -10.12 11.64
C GLY A 196 9.57 -9.76 10.20
N TYR A 197 8.42 -10.24 9.72
CA TYR A 197 8.02 -10.10 8.32
C TYR A 197 7.34 -8.76 8.01
N GLY A 198 7.96 -8.01 7.08
CA GLY A 198 7.31 -6.98 6.27
C GLY A 198 6.35 -6.05 7.04
N GLY A 199 5.07 -6.03 6.67
CA GLY A 199 4.08 -5.11 7.25
C GLY A 199 3.73 -5.33 8.73
N ASN A 200 4.23 -6.40 9.37
CA ASN A 200 4.11 -6.60 10.82
C ASN A 200 5.30 -5.98 11.57
N ALA A 201 6.46 -5.92 10.94
CA ALA A 201 7.72 -5.49 11.57
C ALA A 201 8.18 -4.10 11.13
N LEU A 202 7.98 -3.72 9.86
CA LEU A 202 8.29 -2.38 9.33
C LEU A 202 7.19 -1.40 9.76
N LEU A 203 7.26 -0.90 11.00
CA LEU A 203 6.14 -0.19 11.63
C LEU A 203 5.84 1.15 10.96
N GLY A 204 6.82 1.77 10.32
CA GLY A 204 6.63 2.97 9.49
C GLY A 204 5.66 2.76 8.32
N LYS A 205 5.54 1.53 7.80
CA LYS A 205 4.75 1.22 6.59
C LYS A 205 3.24 1.18 6.87
N LYS A 206 2.66 0.00 7.10
CA LYS A 206 1.20 -0.14 7.22
C LYS A 206 0.68 0.31 8.58
N CYS A 207 1.44 0.09 9.64
CA CYS A 207 1.04 0.40 11.01
C CYS A 207 0.99 1.91 11.25
N HIS A 208 2.07 2.62 10.95
CA HIS A 208 2.10 4.08 11.04
C HIS A 208 1.36 4.70 9.86
N ALA A 209 1.82 4.51 8.62
CA ALA A 209 1.37 5.36 7.51
C ALA A 209 -0.04 5.09 6.97
N LEU A 210 -0.75 4.07 7.47
CA LEU A 210 -2.18 3.91 7.22
C LEU A 210 -3.01 3.85 8.50
N ARG A 211 -2.72 2.96 9.46
CA ARG A 211 -3.60 2.79 10.62
C ARG A 211 -3.54 3.98 11.58
N ILE A 212 -2.37 4.30 12.12
CA ILE A 212 -2.21 5.48 12.98
C ILE A 212 -2.45 6.76 12.18
N ALA A 213 -1.89 6.84 10.96
CA ALA A 213 -2.03 8.00 10.10
C ALA A 213 -3.49 8.29 9.73
N SER A 214 -4.34 7.29 9.45
CA SER A 214 -5.75 7.55 9.13
C SER A 214 -6.52 8.11 10.32
N HIS A 215 -6.17 7.73 11.54
CA HIS A 215 -6.71 8.34 12.76
C HIS A 215 -6.25 9.81 12.90
N GLN A 216 -4.96 10.09 12.72
CA GLN A 216 -4.44 11.46 12.71
C GLN A 216 -5.07 12.30 11.59
N ALA A 217 -5.21 11.72 10.40
CA ALA A 217 -5.81 12.35 9.23
C ALA A 217 -7.24 12.79 9.51
N ARG A 218 -8.03 11.95 10.22
CA ARG A 218 -9.37 12.30 10.67
C ARG A 218 -9.39 13.51 11.62
N THR A 219 -8.50 13.54 12.61
CA THR A 219 -8.50 14.61 13.62
C THR A 219 -7.94 15.92 13.06
N GLU A 220 -7.01 15.85 12.11
CA GLU A 220 -6.31 16.99 11.53
C GLU A 220 -6.89 17.46 10.18
N GLY A 221 -7.77 16.68 9.55
CA GLY A 221 -8.52 17.05 8.35
C GLY A 221 -7.79 16.84 7.02
N TRP A 222 -7.08 15.73 6.87
CA TRP A 222 -6.43 15.25 5.64
C TRP A 222 -6.74 13.76 5.42
N LEU A 223 -6.17 13.05 4.43
CA LEU A 223 -6.47 11.63 4.16
C LEU A 223 -5.19 10.79 4.11
N ALA A 224 -5.16 9.64 4.79
CA ALA A 224 -4.08 8.67 4.69
C ALA A 224 -4.60 7.41 3.99
N GLU A 225 -4.16 7.17 2.75
CA GLU A 225 -4.82 6.25 1.85
C GLU A 225 -3.87 5.22 1.24
N HIS A 226 -4.38 4.02 1.02
CA HIS A 226 -3.68 2.92 0.37
C HIS A 226 -3.69 3.11 -1.16
N MET A 227 -3.05 4.18 -1.61
CA MET A 227 -3.04 4.62 -2.99
C MET A 227 -1.62 4.72 -3.53
N LEU A 228 -1.44 4.29 -4.78
CA LEU A 228 -0.31 4.75 -5.59
C LEU A 228 -0.49 6.23 -5.93
N ILE A 229 0.61 6.88 -6.32
CA ILE A 229 0.63 8.20 -6.94
C ILE A 229 1.53 8.11 -8.18
N LEU A 230 0.98 8.40 -9.36
CA LEU A 230 1.74 8.46 -10.61
C LEU A 230 1.58 9.82 -11.27
N GLY A 231 2.64 10.28 -11.92
CA GLY A 231 2.61 11.44 -12.80
C GLY A 231 2.52 11.01 -14.25
N LEU A 232 1.70 11.73 -15.02
CA LEU A 232 1.54 11.57 -16.46
C LEU A 232 1.87 12.89 -17.14
N GLN A 233 2.65 12.84 -18.22
CA GLN A 233 2.76 13.93 -19.17
C GLN A 233 2.20 13.47 -20.51
N ASP A 234 1.23 14.23 -21.03
CA ASP A 234 0.65 13.96 -22.34
C ASP A 234 1.55 14.44 -23.49
N PRO A 235 1.25 14.09 -24.76
CA PRO A 235 2.05 14.49 -25.92
C PRO A 235 2.10 16.01 -26.18
N THR A 236 1.28 16.80 -25.50
CA THR A 236 1.27 18.27 -25.56
C THR A 236 2.12 18.91 -24.46
N GLY A 237 2.64 18.11 -23.52
CA GLY A 237 3.48 18.53 -22.41
C GLY A 237 2.73 18.82 -21.11
N ARG A 238 1.41 18.67 -21.06
CA ARG A 238 0.60 18.89 -19.84
C ARG A 238 0.86 17.77 -18.84
N ILE A 239 0.95 18.11 -17.56
CA ILE A 239 1.26 17.19 -16.46
C ILE A 239 0.03 16.99 -15.59
N PHE A 240 -0.23 15.73 -15.24
CA PHE A 240 -1.34 15.29 -14.39
C PHE A 240 -0.82 14.33 -13.34
N TYR A 241 -1.45 14.34 -12.16
CA TYR A 241 -1.15 13.35 -11.12
C TYR A 241 -2.41 12.57 -10.77
N ILE A 242 -2.27 11.25 -10.74
CA ILE A 242 -3.36 10.33 -10.46
C ILE A 242 -3.03 9.56 -9.18
N ALA A 243 -3.97 9.56 -8.24
CA ALA A 243 -3.94 8.67 -7.09
C ALA A 243 -4.79 7.43 -7.38
N GLY A 244 -4.31 6.23 -7.02
CA GLY A 244 -4.99 4.98 -7.38
C GLY A 244 -5.11 3.98 -6.22
N ALA A 245 -6.32 3.70 -5.75
CA ALA A 245 -6.62 2.73 -4.70
C ALA A 245 -7.07 1.39 -5.29
N PHE A 246 -6.24 0.37 -5.11
CA PHE A 246 -6.53 -0.99 -5.52
C PHE A 246 -6.15 -1.95 -4.38
N PRO A 247 -6.97 -2.98 -4.09
CA PRO A 247 -6.60 -4.03 -3.15
C PRO A 247 -5.26 -4.69 -3.48
N SER A 248 -4.73 -5.46 -2.53
CA SER A 248 -3.51 -6.22 -2.77
C SER A 248 -3.66 -7.13 -4.01
N GLN A 249 -2.59 -7.27 -4.81
CA GLN A 249 -2.56 -8.05 -6.05
C GLN A 249 -3.52 -7.56 -7.17
N CYS A 250 -4.01 -6.32 -7.10
CA CYS A 250 -4.84 -5.70 -8.14
C CYS A 250 -4.08 -4.70 -9.02
N GLY A 251 -2.75 -4.76 -9.06
CA GLY A 251 -1.94 -4.05 -10.07
C GLY A 251 -1.41 -2.66 -9.69
N LYS A 252 -1.41 -2.26 -8.40
CA LYS A 252 -0.90 -0.94 -7.99
C LYS A 252 0.52 -0.66 -8.48
N THR A 253 1.48 -1.52 -8.16
CA THR A 253 2.88 -1.32 -8.54
C THR A 253 3.08 -1.31 -10.07
N ASN A 254 2.35 -2.17 -10.81
CA ASN A 254 2.39 -2.14 -12.28
C ASN A 254 1.85 -0.84 -12.86
N LEU A 255 0.77 -0.28 -12.29
CA LEU A 255 0.21 0.98 -12.76
C LEU A 255 1.07 2.18 -12.35
N ALA A 256 1.62 2.17 -11.14
CA ALA A 256 2.49 3.23 -10.63
C ALA A 256 3.80 3.36 -11.42
N MET A 257 4.30 2.24 -11.92
CA MET A 257 5.52 2.12 -12.72
C MET A 257 5.21 1.77 -14.18
N LEU A 258 4.06 2.22 -14.68
CA LEU A 258 3.61 1.89 -16.02
C LEU A 258 4.63 2.36 -17.07
N VAL A 259 4.96 1.45 -17.98
CA VAL A 259 5.76 1.74 -19.17
C VAL A 259 4.80 1.98 -20.33
N PRO A 260 4.83 3.16 -20.98
CA PRO A 260 4.02 3.42 -22.17
C PRO A 260 4.23 2.35 -23.25
N PRO A 261 3.16 1.85 -23.89
CA PRO A 261 3.30 1.00 -25.06
C PRO A 261 3.91 1.79 -26.22
N GLU A 262 4.49 1.10 -27.20
CA GLU A 262 5.15 1.74 -28.35
C GLU A 262 4.23 2.71 -29.09
N SER A 263 2.94 2.37 -29.22
CA SER A 263 1.91 3.23 -29.83
C SER A 263 1.68 4.55 -29.09
N LEU A 264 2.10 4.66 -27.83
CA LEU A 264 1.93 5.82 -26.96
C LEU A 264 3.27 6.35 -26.41
N GLU A 265 4.38 6.13 -27.12
CA GLU A 265 5.74 6.51 -26.67
C GLU A 265 5.92 8.01 -26.35
N ARG A 266 5.04 8.88 -26.86
CA ARG A 266 5.06 10.33 -26.59
C ARG A 266 4.50 10.69 -25.22
N TRP A 267 3.85 9.76 -24.54
CA TRP A 267 3.47 9.93 -23.14
C TRP A 267 4.68 9.65 -22.25
N ARG A 268 4.82 10.42 -21.17
CA ARG A 268 5.80 10.13 -20.13
C ARG A 268 5.07 9.80 -18.84
N VAL A 269 5.56 8.78 -18.15
CA VAL A 269 5.00 8.32 -16.88
C VAL A 269 6.14 8.26 -15.87
N TRP A 270 5.88 8.68 -14.65
CA TRP A 270 6.83 8.52 -13.56
C TRP A 270 6.10 8.20 -12.26
N THR A 271 6.78 7.44 -11.40
CA THR A 271 6.25 7.03 -10.10
C THR A 271 6.52 8.11 -9.05
N VAL A 272 5.50 8.51 -8.30
CA VAL A 272 5.64 9.29 -7.06
C VAL A 272 5.53 8.37 -5.84
N GLY A 273 4.67 7.35 -5.91
CA GLY A 273 4.57 6.28 -4.92
C GLY A 273 3.73 5.13 -5.45
N ASP A 274 3.90 3.91 -4.94
CA ASP A 274 3.19 2.73 -5.45
C ASP A 274 2.17 2.12 -4.46
N ASP A 275 2.12 2.62 -3.22
CA ASP A 275 1.40 1.93 -2.15
C ASP A 275 0.67 2.87 -1.17
N ILE A 276 1.25 4.01 -0.78
CA ILE A 276 0.65 4.93 0.20
C ILE A 276 0.64 6.37 -0.32
N ALA A 277 -0.48 7.06 -0.09
CA ALA A 277 -0.62 8.49 -0.36
C ALA A 277 -1.18 9.21 0.87
N TRP A 278 -0.55 10.31 1.27
CA TRP A 278 -1.14 11.25 2.24
C TRP A 278 -1.62 12.48 1.49
N LEU A 279 -2.95 12.70 1.51
CA LEU A 279 -3.63 13.72 0.73
C LEU A 279 -4.13 14.87 1.61
N HIS A 280 -3.71 16.10 1.29
CA HIS A 280 -4.01 17.30 2.06
C HIS A 280 -4.76 18.32 1.21
N PRO A 281 -5.86 18.92 1.70
CA PRO A 281 -6.43 20.11 1.09
C PRO A 281 -5.38 21.24 1.06
N GLY A 282 -5.03 21.71 -0.13
CA GLY A 282 -4.13 22.83 -0.35
C GLY A 282 -4.82 24.18 -0.20
N GLU A 283 -4.04 25.23 0.02
CA GLU A 283 -4.55 26.61 0.17
C GLU A 283 -5.28 27.13 -1.09
N ASP A 284 -4.90 26.61 -2.27
CA ASP A 284 -5.55 26.92 -3.54
C ASP A 284 -6.87 26.16 -3.76
N GLY A 285 -7.26 25.29 -2.84
CA GLY A 285 -8.48 24.50 -2.87
C GLY A 285 -8.41 23.21 -3.69
N ARG A 286 -7.22 22.81 -4.17
CA ARG A 286 -6.96 21.47 -4.73
C ARG A 286 -6.54 20.49 -3.65
N LEU A 287 -6.54 19.20 -3.99
CA LEU A 287 -6.03 18.14 -3.11
C LEU A 287 -4.59 17.80 -3.52
N TYR A 288 -3.65 17.89 -2.59
CA TYR A 288 -2.24 17.58 -2.80
C TYR A 288 -1.86 16.25 -2.18
N ALA A 289 -0.96 15.48 -2.78
CA ALA A 289 -0.48 14.22 -2.20
C ALA A 289 1.04 14.19 -2.05
N ILE A 290 1.50 13.61 -0.93
CA ILE A 290 2.89 13.14 -0.78
C ILE A 290 2.90 11.61 -0.68
N ASN A 291 4.01 11.01 -1.11
CA ASN A 291 4.31 9.62 -0.76
C ASN A 291 5.11 9.62 0.56
N PRO A 292 4.60 9.00 1.64
CA PRO A 292 5.33 8.91 2.89
C PRO A 292 6.55 7.97 2.82
N GLU A 293 6.60 7.04 1.87
CA GLU A 293 7.66 6.03 1.76
C GLU A 293 8.85 6.51 0.90
N SER A 294 10.06 6.00 1.16
CA SER A 294 11.28 6.30 0.38
C SER A 294 11.78 5.13 -0.47
N GLY A 295 11.12 4.00 -0.37
CA GLY A 295 11.47 2.76 -1.07
C GLY A 295 10.23 1.98 -1.49
N PHE A 296 10.46 0.89 -2.20
CA PHE A 296 9.43 -0.04 -2.64
C PHE A 296 9.58 -1.37 -1.91
N PHE A 297 8.46 -1.88 -1.39
CA PHE A 297 8.35 -3.20 -0.76
C PHE A 297 7.43 -4.11 -1.59
N GLY A 298 7.85 -4.39 -2.82
CA GLY A 298 7.02 -5.00 -3.85
C GLY A 298 6.93 -6.52 -3.74
N VAL A 299 5.81 -7.09 -4.19
CA VAL A 299 5.68 -8.53 -4.43
C VAL A 299 6.54 -8.88 -5.64
N VAL A 300 7.46 -9.84 -5.50
CA VAL A 300 8.40 -10.17 -6.58
C VAL A 300 7.85 -11.19 -7.60
N PRO A 301 7.08 -12.25 -7.24
CA PRO A 301 6.53 -13.19 -8.22
C PRO A 301 5.66 -12.47 -9.26
N GLY A 302 5.84 -12.82 -10.53
CA GLY A 302 5.21 -12.18 -11.68
C GLY A 302 5.95 -10.94 -12.22
N THR A 303 6.95 -10.41 -11.51
CA THR A 303 7.77 -9.30 -12.01
C THR A 303 8.72 -9.79 -13.12
N SER A 304 8.60 -9.23 -14.31
CA SER A 304 9.44 -9.55 -15.47
C SER A 304 9.59 -8.32 -16.36
N ARG A 305 10.47 -8.40 -17.37
CA ARG A 305 10.59 -7.35 -18.40
C ARG A 305 9.27 -7.06 -19.14
N SER A 306 8.39 -8.05 -19.28
CA SER A 306 7.12 -7.89 -19.99
C SER A 306 5.99 -7.35 -19.12
N THR A 307 6.04 -7.55 -17.80
CA THR A 307 4.96 -7.12 -16.88
C THR A 307 5.26 -5.82 -16.17
N ASN A 308 6.53 -5.59 -15.78
CA ASN A 308 6.99 -4.37 -15.14
C ASN A 308 8.51 -4.23 -15.31
N ARG A 309 8.94 -3.71 -16.46
CA ARG A 309 10.36 -3.51 -16.77
C ARG A 309 11.05 -2.59 -15.76
N ASN A 310 10.38 -1.52 -15.33
CA ASN A 310 10.94 -0.57 -14.37
C ASN A 310 11.25 -1.23 -13.02
N ALA A 311 10.32 -2.04 -12.49
CA ALA A 311 10.59 -2.84 -11.29
C ALA A 311 11.66 -3.91 -11.52
N PHE A 312 11.59 -4.62 -12.65
CA PHE A 312 12.54 -5.68 -12.98
C PHE A 312 13.97 -5.15 -13.06
N ASP A 313 14.20 -4.03 -13.77
CA ASP A 313 15.54 -3.46 -13.96
C ASP A 313 16.08 -2.89 -12.63
N MET A 314 15.22 -2.22 -11.83
CA MET A 314 15.58 -1.63 -10.53
C MET A 314 16.12 -2.65 -9.52
N ILE A 315 15.51 -3.83 -9.40
CA ILE A 315 15.84 -4.80 -8.34
C ILE A 315 17.15 -5.58 -8.59
N HIS A 316 17.94 -5.22 -9.60
CA HIS A 316 19.20 -5.92 -9.91
C HIS A 316 20.38 -5.50 -9.02
N HIS A 317 20.30 -4.41 -8.27
CA HIS A 317 21.37 -3.98 -7.36
C HIS A 317 20.83 -3.31 -6.09
N ASP A 318 21.64 -3.25 -5.03
CA ASP A 318 21.31 -2.73 -3.69
C ASP A 318 19.89 -3.09 -3.20
N THR A 319 19.51 -4.36 -3.37
CA THR A 319 18.15 -4.86 -3.09
C THR A 319 18.18 -5.97 -2.05
N ILE A 320 17.28 -5.90 -1.07
CA ILE A 320 17.04 -7.02 -0.14
C ILE A 320 15.87 -7.83 -0.69
N PHE A 321 16.11 -9.08 -1.04
CA PHE A 321 15.08 -10.04 -1.39
C PHE A 321 14.65 -10.83 -0.16
N THR A 322 13.36 -11.13 -0.04
CA THR A 322 12.80 -11.93 1.04
C THR A 322 12.01 -13.09 0.49
N ASN A 323 12.39 -14.33 0.84
CA ASN A 323 11.73 -15.57 0.47
C ASN A 323 11.65 -15.86 -1.04
N VAL A 324 12.68 -15.50 -1.80
CA VAL A 324 12.84 -15.97 -3.20
C VAL A 324 13.61 -17.28 -3.25
N GLY A 325 13.42 -18.03 -4.32
CA GLY A 325 14.30 -19.15 -4.65
C GLY A 325 15.64 -18.66 -5.19
N VAL A 326 16.59 -19.56 -5.38
CA VAL A 326 17.87 -19.26 -6.02
C VAL A 326 18.29 -20.31 -7.04
N THR A 327 19.07 -19.91 -8.03
CA THR A 327 19.72 -20.80 -9.00
C THR A 327 20.92 -21.53 -8.38
N ALA A 328 21.51 -22.47 -9.11
CA ALA A 328 22.73 -23.17 -8.67
C ALA A 328 23.92 -22.23 -8.41
N ASP A 329 23.94 -21.07 -9.07
CA ASP A 329 24.98 -20.04 -8.91
C ASP A 329 24.58 -18.94 -7.91
N ASN A 330 23.52 -19.15 -7.11
CA ASN A 330 22.97 -18.15 -6.17
C ASN A 330 22.43 -16.86 -6.82
N GLU A 331 21.86 -16.92 -8.03
CA GLU A 331 21.03 -15.81 -8.53
C GLU A 331 19.62 -15.90 -7.96
N PRO A 332 18.97 -14.77 -7.60
CA PRO A 332 17.59 -14.79 -7.15
C PRO A 332 16.64 -15.28 -8.26
N TRP A 333 15.63 -16.05 -7.86
CA TRP A 333 14.67 -16.66 -8.78
C TRP A 333 13.25 -16.60 -8.22
N TRP A 334 12.28 -16.35 -9.11
CA TRP A 334 10.85 -16.37 -8.80
C TRP A 334 10.03 -16.74 -10.03
N GLU A 335 8.79 -17.18 -9.79
CA GLU A 335 7.81 -17.49 -10.82
C GLU A 335 7.59 -16.28 -11.72
N GLY A 336 7.85 -16.44 -13.02
CA GLY A 336 7.70 -15.39 -14.03
C GLY A 336 9.00 -14.79 -14.56
N ARG A 337 10.15 -14.99 -13.88
CA ARG A 337 11.47 -14.52 -14.38
C ARG A 337 11.96 -15.31 -15.61
N LYS A 338 11.73 -16.64 -15.67
CA LYS A 338 11.98 -17.56 -16.82
C LYS A 338 13.35 -17.42 -17.54
N TYR A 339 14.44 -17.08 -16.85
CA TYR A 339 15.79 -17.00 -17.46
C TYR A 339 16.73 -18.17 -17.12
N SER A 340 16.37 -18.98 -16.12
CA SER A 340 17.15 -20.13 -15.64
C SER A 340 16.24 -21.05 -14.81
N GLU A 341 16.72 -22.24 -14.45
CA GLU A 341 16.02 -23.12 -13.50
C GLU A 341 16.39 -22.79 -12.05
N PRO A 342 15.43 -22.86 -11.09
CA PRO A 342 15.74 -22.75 -9.67
C PRO A 342 16.41 -24.03 -9.17
N ALA A 343 17.41 -23.89 -8.29
CA ALA A 343 18.07 -24.99 -7.61
C ALA A 343 17.53 -25.18 -6.18
N LEU A 344 17.35 -24.07 -5.45
CA LEU A 344 16.80 -24.08 -4.10
C LEU A 344 15.53 -23.22 -4.04
N ASP A 345 14.55 -23.70 -3.27
CA ASP A 345 13.36 -22.93 -2.93
C ASP A 345 13.67 -21.84 -1.87
N TRP A 346 12.64 -21.07 -1.54
CA TRP A 346 12.71 -20.00 -0.55
C TRP A 346 12.99 -20.47 0.88
N GLN A 347 12.80 -21.75 1.18
CA GLN A 347 13.18 -22.37 2.45
C GLN A 347 14.62 -22.90 2.42
N GLY A 348 15.32 -22.79 1.29
CA GLY A 348 16.67 -23.29 1.08
C GLY A 348 16.74 -24.79 0.80
N LYS A 349 15.62 -25.43 0.45
CA LYS A 349 15.55 -26.86 0.11
C LYS A 349 15.71 -27.05 -1.41
N PRO A 350 16.31 -28.16 -1.86
CA PRO A 350 16.32 -28.50 -3.28
C PRO A 350 14.91 -28.56 -3.85
N MET A 351 14.74 -28.08 -5.09
CA MET A 351 13.45 -28.13 -5.79
C MET A 351 12.93 -29.56 -5.88
N ASN A 352 11.69 -29.78 -5.41
CA ASN A 352 11.01 -31.08 -5.41
C ASN A 352 9.56 -30.99 -5.92
N GLY A 353 9.31 -30.03 -6.82
CA GLY A 353 7.97 -29.59 -7.19
C GLY A 353 7.49 -28.42 -6.31
N GLY A 354 6.39 -27.78 -6.70
CA GLY A 354 5.89 -26.57 -6.02
C GLY A 354 6.63 -25.28 -6.41
N PRO A 355 6.25 -24.13 -5.83
CA PRO A 355 6.85 -22.85 -6.17
C PRO A 355 8.22 -22.69 -5.52
N ALA A 356 9.19 -22.13 -6.27
CA ALA A 356 10.51 -21.85 -5.73
C ALA A 356 10.52 -20.59 -4.87
N ALA A 357 9.78 -19.54 -5.24
CA ALA A 357 9.60 -18.36 -4.40
C ALA A 357 8.29 -18.45 -3.62
N HIS A 358 8.27 -17.92 -2.40
CA HIS A 358 7.01 -17.81 -1.68
C HIS A 358 6.05 -16.89 -2.47
N PRO A 359 4.73 -17.17 -2.60
CA PRO A 359 3.81 -16.33 -3.37
C PRO A 359 3.74 -14.85 -2.91
N ASN A 360 4.08 -14.61 -1.64
CA ASN A 360 4.18 -13.28 -1.04
C ASN A 360 5.65 -12.86 -0.79
N SER A 361 6.61 -13.45 -1.50
CA SER A 361 8.01 -13.02 -1.47
C SER A 361 8.16 -11.58 -1.95
N ARG A 362 9.21 -10.91 -1.46
CA ARG A 362 9.36 -9.46 -1.59
C ARG A 362 10.73 -9.07 -2.11
N PHE A 363 10.77 -7.89 -2.71
CA PHE A 363 12.00 -7.10 -2.80
C PHE A 363 11.81 -5.82 -1.99
N THR A 364 12.89 -5.35 -1.37
CA THR A 364 13.00 -4.02 -0.74
C THR A 364 14.10 -3.26 -1.44
N VAL A 365 13.75 -2.13 -2.04
CA VAL A 365 14.65 -1.36 -2.90
C VAL A 365 14.40 0.14 -2.77
N SER A 366 15.45 0.94 -2.85
CA SER A 366 15.33 2.40 -2.79
C SER A 366 14.57 2.94 -3.99
N ALA A 367 13.64 3.87 -3.77
CA ALA A 367 12.90 4.44 -4.89
C ALA A 367 13.78 5.25 -5.86
N ARG A 368 14.96 5.68 -5.39
CA ARG A 368 15.97 6.38 -6.21
C ARG A 368 16.60 5.49 -7.28
N GLN A 369 16.45 4.17 -7.19
CA GLN A 369 16.90 3.25 -8.23
C GLN A 369 15.90 3.08 -9.37
N ASN A 370 14.66 3.57 -9.22
CA ASN A 370 13.73 3.60 -10.34
C ASN A 370 14.30 4.54 -11.41
N ARG A 371 14.41 4.03 -12.65
CA ARG A 371 14.95 4.78 -13.79
C ARG A 371 14.21 6.11 -14.02
N ASP A 372 12.92 6.14 -13.74
CA ASP A 372 12.06 7.32 -13.89
C ASP A 372 11.92 8.12 -12.58
N TYR A 373 12.81 7.90 -11.59
CA TYR A 373 12.84 8.69 -10.37
C TYR A 373 13.02 10.18 -10.69
N THR A 374 12.27 11.00 -9.98
CA THR A 374 12.22 12.45 -10.17
C THR A 374 12.22 13.15 -8.82
N PRO A 375 12.87 14.34 -8.69
CA PRO A 375 12.87 15.12 -7.46
C PRO A 375 11.46 15.45 -6.92
N ILE A 376 10.43 15.41 -7.77
CA ILE A 376 9.04 15.64 -7.34
C ILE A 376 8.57 14.63 -6.27
N MET A 377 9.18 13.44 -6.22
CA MET A 377 8.89 12.43 -5.19
C MET A 377 9.27 12.91 -3.78
N ASP A 378 10.26 13.80 -3.69
CA ASP A 378 10.74 14.42 -2.46
C ASP A 378 10.32 15.90 -2.35
N ASP A 379 9.37 16.39 -3.17
CA ASP A 379 8.89 17.78 -3.06
C ASP A 379 8.06 17.94 -1.76
N PRO A 380 8.45 18.83 -0.84
CA PRO A 380 7.77 18.98 0.44
C PRO A 380 6.31 19.43 0.32
N ARG A 381 5.91 20.03 -0.81
CA ARG A 381 4.53 20.47 -1.06
C ARG A 381 3.64 19.36 -1.59
N GLY A 382 4.23 18.26 -2.06
CA GLY A 382 3.51 17.21 -2.77
C GLY A 382 3.02 17.63 -4.15
N VAL A 383 2.18 16.79 -4.75
CA VAL A 383 1.68 16.96 -6.12
C VAL A 383 0.16 17.16 -6.14
N PRO A 384 -0.38 18.07 -6.97
CA PRO A 384 -1.82 18.30 -7.06
C PRO A 384 -2.50 17.13 -7.79
N ILE A 385 -3.42 16.44 -7.13
CA ILE A 385 -4.15 15.30 -7.68
C ILE A 385 -5.24 15.79 -8.62
N SER A 386 -5.20 15.30 -9.86
CA SER A 386 -6.21 15.55 -10.90
C SER A 386 -7.34 14.52 -10.85
N ALA A 387 -7.00 13.25 -10.57
CA ALA A 387 -7.95 12.16 -10.51
C ALA A 387 -7.65 11.17 -9.37
N ILE A 388 -8.71 10.60 -8.80
CA ILE A 388 -8.65 9.45 -7.90
C ILE A 388 -9.28 8.26 -8.62
N VAL A 389 -8.56 7.14 -8.70
CA VAL A 389 -9.01 5.94 -9.40
C VAL A 389 -9.14 4.80 -8.40
N PHE A 390 -10.34 4.26 -8.28
CA PHE A 390 -10.60 3.03 -7.57
C PHE A 390 -10.59 1.83 -8.52
N GLY A 391 -10.29 0.64 -8.02
CA GLY A 391 -10.50 -0.57 -8.79
C GLY A 391 -10.28 -1.83 -7.98
N GLY A 392 -10.67 -2.95 -8.56
CA GLY A 392 -10.54 -4.28 -7.97
C GLY A 392 -10.65 -5.36 -9.03
N ARG A 393 -10.30 -6.60 -8.66
CA ARG A 393 -10.43 -7.74 -9.57
C ARG A 393 -11.88 -8.17 -9.64
N ARG A 394 -12.56 -7.91 -10.76
CA ARG A 394 -13.93 -8.33 -11.04
C ARG A 394 -14.00 -9.04 -12.39
N ARG A 395 -14.28 -10.34 -12.43
CA ARG A 395 -14.41 -11.07 -13.71
C ARG A 395 -15.62 -10.62 -14.51
N LYS A 396 -16.72 -10.28 -13.83
CA LYS A 396 -17.99 -9.81 -14.42
C LYS A 396 -18.43 -8.50 -13.74
N LEU A 397 -19.56 -7.95 -14.19
CA LEU A 397 -20.21 -6.72 -13.68
C LEU A 397 -19.52 -5.40 -14.04
N ALA A 398 -18.32 -5.14 -13.48
CA ALA A 398 -17.72 -3.81 -13.58
C ALA A 398 -17.15 -3.56 -14.99
N PRO A 399 -17.48 -2.43 -15.64
CA PRO A 399 -16.90 -2.06 -16.93
C PRO A 399 -15.43 -1.65 -16.79
N LEU A 400 -14.74 -1.51 -17.92
CA LEU A 400 -13.31 -1.17 -17.98
C LEU A 400 -12.99 0.11 -17.20
N VAL A 401 -13.79 1.15 -17.41
CA VAL A 401 -13.67 2.44 -16.70
C VAL A 401 -15.02 3.15 -16.67
N TYR A 402 -15.31 3.83 -15.57
CA TYR A 402 -16.39 4.81 -15.47
C TYR A 402 -16.03 5.95 -14.51
N GLN A 403 -16.56 7.14 -14.78
CA GLN A 403 -16.38 8.34 -13.96
C GLN A 403 -17.58 8.53 -13.03
N ALA A 404 -17.29 8.88 -11.77
CA ALA A 404 -18.29 9.38 -10.83
C ALA A 404 -18.98 10.64 -11.36
N ARG A 405 -20.14 10.97 -10.80
CA ARG A 405 -20.89 12.19 -11.18
C ARG A 405 -20.37 13.41 -10.44
N ASP A 406 -20.02 13.19 -9.18
CA ASP A 406 -19.50 14.17 -8.24
C ASP A 406 -18.72 13.44 -7.15
N TRP A 407 -18.23 14.20 -6.16
CA TRP A 407 -17.47 13.65 -5.04
C TRP A 407 -18.29 12.67 -4.19
N GLN A 408 -19.56 12.96 -3.92
CA GLN A 408 -20.41 12.08 -3.08
C GLN A 408 -20.61 10.73 -3.76
N HIS A 409 -20.90 10.73 -5.06
CA HIS A 409 -20.97 9.51 -5.87
C HIS A 409 -19.62 8.78 -5.88
N GLY A 410 -18.51 9.51 -5.97
CA GLY A 410 -17.17 8.94 -5.89
C GLY A 410 -16.86 8.27 -4.55
N VAL A 411 -17.35 8.82 -3.43
CA VAL A 411 -17.25 8.16 -2.12
C VAL A 411 -18.07 6.88 -2.07
N LEU A 412 -19.28 6.84 -2.66
CA LEU A 412 -20.05 5.59 -2.77
C LEU A 412 -19.31 4.53 -3.59
N ILE A 413 -18.72 4.94 -4.73
CA ILE A 413 -17.92 4.05 -5.57
C ILE A 413 -16.73 3.48 -4.77
N GLY A 414 -15.99 4.34 -4.05
CA GLY A 414 -14.90 3.92 -3.18
C GLY A 414 -15.38 2.96 -2.09
N ALA A 415 -16.52 3.26 -1.45
CA ALA A 415 -17.10 2.42 -0.40
C ALA A 415 -17.54 1.05 -0.94
N GLY A 416 -17.97 1.00 -2.20
CA GLY A 416 -18.41 -0.20 -2.88
C GLY A 416 -17.29 -1.06 -3.49
N VAL A 417 -16.03 -0.60 -3.45
CA VAL A 417 -14.88 -1.35 -3.99
C VAL A 417 -14.91 -2.79 -3.47
N ALA A 418 -14.86 -3.72 -4.41
CA ALA A 418 -14.82 -5.13 -4.13
C ALA A 418 -13.85 -5.84 -5.08
N SER A 419 -13.26 -6.91 -4.59
CA SER A 419 -12.31 -7.70 -5.34
C SER A 419 -12.50 -9.18 -5.03
N GLU A 420 -12.38 -10.01 -6.07
CA GLU A 420 -12.30 -11.45 -5.90
C GLU A 420 -11.05 -11.83 -5.09
N THR A 421 -11.22 -12.78 -4.17
CA THR A 421 -10.12 -13.43 -3.46
C THR A 421 -9.24 -14.20 -4.44
N THR A 422 -7.92 -13.99 -4.33
CA THR A 422 -6.93 -14.80 -5.04
C THR A 422 -6.56 -16.02 -4.19
N ALA A 423 -5.91 -17.01 -4.80
CA ALA A 423 -5.43 -18.23 -4.12
C ALA A 423 -4.44 -17.98 -2.96
N ALA A 424 -4.02 -16.73 -2.73
CA ALA A 424 -3.09 -16.34 -1.68
C ALA A 424 -3.76 -15.73 -0.43
N ALA A 425 -5.07 -15.44 -0.47
CA ALA A 425 -5.83 -15.14 0.74
C ALA A 425 -6.29 -16.47 1.37
N THR A 426 -6.31 -16.57 2.70
CA THR A 426 -6.68 -17.78 3.47
C THR A 426 -8.19 -18.14 3.38
N GLY A 427 -8.84 -17.84 2.25
CA GLY A 427 -10.26 -18.09 1.99
C GLY A 427 -10.50 -18.75 0.63
N GLU A 428 -11.76 -19.10 0.35
CA GLU A 428 -12.16 -19.71 -0.91
C GLU A 428 -11.88 -18.79 -2.10
N VAL A 429 -11.34 -19.34 -3.19
CA VAL A 429 -10.96 -18.60 -4.40
C VAL A 429 -12.21 -18.17 -5.18
N GLY A 430 -12.26 -16.90 -5.58
CA GLY A 430 -13.36 -16.36 -6.41
C GLY A 430 -14.53 -15.78 -5.61
N VAL A 431 -14.43 -15.73 -4.28
CA VAL A 431 -15.39 -15.01 -3.42
C VAL A 431 -15.13 -13.51 -3.53
N VAL A 432 -16.18 -12.74 -3.81
CA VAL A 432 -16.08 -11.28 -3.86
C VAL A 432 -16.03 -10.74 -2.42
N ARG A 433 -14.90 -10.16 -2.03
CA ARG A 433 -14.73 -9.46 -0.74
C ARG A 433 -14.84 -7.95 -0.97
N ARG A 434 -15.68 -7.27 -0.18
CA ARG A 434 -15.70 -5.81 -0.10
C ARG A 434 -14.39 -5.32 0.55
N ASP A 435 -13.72 -4.40 -0.12
CA ASP A 435 -12.52 -3.73 0.36
C ASP A 435 -12.65 -2.22 0.12
N PRO A 436 -13.52 -1.53 0.89
CA PRO A 436 -13.78 -0.09 0.73
C PRO A 436 -12.49 0.71 0.64
N MET A 437 -12.33 1.49 -0.43
CA MET A 437 -11.15 2.32 -0.72
C MET A 437 -9.81 1.55 -0.70
N ALA A 438 -9.84 0.21 -0.82
CA ALA A 438 -8.70 -0.68 -0.57
C ALA A 438 -8.11 -0.57 0.85
N MET A 439 -8.90 -0.15 1.84
CA MET A 439 -8.49 0.19 3.21
C MET A 439 -8.97 -0.81 4.27
N LYS A 440 -9.65 -1.91 3.89
CA LYS A 440 -10.25 -2.87 4.85
C LYS A 440 -9.28 -3.37 5.93
N PRO A 441 -8.02 -3.74 5.62
CA PRO A 441 -7.09 -4.19 6.66
C PRO A 441 -6.22 -3.06 7.26
N PHE A 442 -6.50 -1.79 6.92
CA PHE A 442 -5.60 -0.66 7.17
C PHE A 442 -6.26 0.58 7.80
N CYS A 443 -7.58 0.70 7.84
CA CYS A 443 -8.23 1.83 8.48
C CYS A 443 -8.15 1.73 10.00
N GLY A 444 -7.62 2.76 10.65
CA GLY A 444 -7.40 2.79 12.10
C GLY A 444 -8.63 3.13 12.94
N TYR A 445 -9.82 3.17 12.34
CA TYR A 445 -11.08 3.51 13.01
C TYR A 445 -12.29 3.01 12.22
N ASN A 446 -13.50 3.31 12.71
CA ASN A 446 -14.77 2.89 12.14
C ASN A 446 -14.99 3.42 10.71
N PHE A 447 -15.36 2.52 9.79
CA PHE A 447 -15.59 2.88 8.39
C PHE A 447 -16.72 3.89 8.13
N ALA A 448 -17.77 3.92 8.95
CA ALA A 448 -18.83 4.90 8.80
C ALA A 448 -18.34 6.34 9.05
N ASP A 449 -17.44 6.50 10.03
CA ASP A 449 -16.76 7.76 10.26
C ASP A 449 -15.75 8.08 9.16
N TYR A 450 -15.08 7.06 8.61
CA TYR A 450 -14.13 7.22 7.52
C TYR A 450 -14.83 7.73 6.25
N TRP A 451 -15.99 7.19 5.90
CA TRP A 451 -16.79 7.72 4.79
C TRP A 451 -17.33 9.12 5.07
N SER A 452 -17.78 9.38 6.31
CA SER A 452 -18.19 10.73 6.73
C SER A 452 -17.04 11.74 6.59
N HIS A 453 -15.82 11.31 6.91
CA HIS A 453 -14.62 12.10 6.77
C HIS A 453 -14.28 12.37 5.30
N TRP A 454 -14.32 11.37 4.43
CA TRP A 454 -14.18 11.55 2.97
C TRP A 454 -15.19 12.57 2.42
N LEU A 455 -16.46 12.48 2.80
CA LEU A 455 -17.49 13.45 2.42
C LEU A 455 -17.19 14.85 2.94
N ALA A 456 -16.66 14.97 4.16
CA ALA A 456 -16.27 16.26 4.74
C ALA A 456 -15.07 16.90 4.04
N ILE A 457 -14.08 16.10 3.61
CA ILE A 457 -12.94 16.59 2.82
C ILE A 457 -13.41 17.19 1.49
N GLY A 458 -14.32 16.51 0.77
CA GLY A 458 -14.85 17.02 -0.48
C GLY A 458 -15.48 18.41 -0.36
N LYS A 459 -16.16 18.69 0.75
CA LYS A 459 -16.75 20.01 1.05
C LYS A 459 -15.73 21.12 1.24
N LYS A 460 -14.47 20.80 1.56
CA LYS A 460 -13.38 21.77 1.73
C LYS A 460 -12.68 22.11 0.41
N LEU A 461 -12.86 21.29 -0.63
CA LEU A 461 -12.16 21.45 -1.90
C LEU A 461 -12.95 22.38 -2.83
N LYS A 462 -12.24 23.32 -3.46
CA LYS A 462 -12.81 24.17 -4.53
C LYS A 462 -12.74 23.47 -5.87
N GLN A 463 -11.73 22.61 -6.04
CA GLN A 463 -11.46 21.83 -7.25
C GLN A 463 -11.16 20.39 -6.83
N PRO A 464 -12.19 19.62 -6.39
CA PRO A 464 -11.99 18.23 -6.03
C PRO A 464 -11.52 17.43 -7.25
N PRO A 465 -10.58 16.47 -7.09
CA PRO A 465 -10.20 15.60 -8.19
C PRO A 465 -11.41 14.78 -8.65
N ALA A 466 -11.50 14.54 -9.96
CA ALA A 466 -12.52 13.64 -10.49
C ALA A 466 -12.25 12.21 -10.02
N MET A 467 -13.33 11.48 -9.70
CA MET A 467 -13.22 10.11 -9.19
C MET A 467 -13.66 9.12 -10.25
N PHE A 468 -12.93 8.02 -10.38
CA PHE A 468 -13.17 6.99 -11.38
C PHE A 468 -13.11 5.62 -10.74
N HIS A 469 -13.70 4.63 -11.41
CA HIS A 469 -13.47 3.23 -11.12
C HIS A 469 -13.05 2.52 -12.39
N VAL A 470 -12.09 1.61 -12.27
CA VAL A 470 -11.57 0.79 -13.38
C VAL A 470 -11.62 -0.70 -13.04
N ASN A 471 -11.71 -1.53 -14.08
CA ASN A 471 -11.61 -2.98 -13.95
C ASN A 471 -10.76 -3.57 -15.09
N TRP A 472 -9.50 -3.86 -14.78
CA TRP A 472 -8.56 -4.49 -15.71
C TRP A 472 -8.82 -5.98 -15.92
N PHE A 473 -9.70 -6.59 -15.12
CA PHE A 473 -9.75 -8.03 -14.93
C PHE A 473 -11.04 -8.68 -15.44
N ARG A 474 -11.84 -7.92 -16.21
CA ARG A 474 -13.04 -8.46 -16.83
C ARG A 474 -12.67 -9.59 -17.80
N LYS A 475 -13.43 -10.68 -17.74
CA LYS A 475 -13.22 -11.86 -18.57
C LYS A 475 -14.45 -12.21 -19.37
N ASN A 476 -14.24 -12.78 -20.55
CA ASN A 476 -15.31 -13.41 -21.32
C ASN A 476 -15.75 -14.74 -20.68
N ASP A 477 -16.78 -15.37 -21.24
CA ASP A 477 -17.28 -16.67 -20.75
C ASP A 477 -16.28 -17.82 -20.96
N ALA A 478 -15.29 -17.68 -21.85
CA ALA A 478 -14.17 -18.62 -22.00
C ALA A 478 -13.08 -18.44 -20.92
N GLY A 479 -13.19 -17.42 -20.06
CA GLY A 479 -12.24 -17.15 -18.99
C GLY A 479 -10.99 -16.37 -19.42
N GLU A 480 -11.00 -15.80 -20.61
CA GLU A 480 -9.93 -14.97 -21.18
C GLU A 480 -10.13 -13.51 -20.79
N PHE A 481 -9.05 -12.76 -20.58
CA PHE A 481 -9.14 -11.33 -20.28
C PHE A 481 -9.59 -10.56 -21.52
N LEU A 482 -10.58 -9.68 -21.36
CA LEU A 482 -11.07 -8.84 -22.44
C LEU A 482 -10.14 -7.64 -22.73
N TRP A 483 -9.34 -7.24 -21.73
CA TRP A 483 -8.43 -6.12 -21.81
C TRP A 483 -6.98 -6.59 -21.62
N PRO A 484 -6.01 -6.16 -22.45
CA PRO A 484 -4.62 -6.60 -22.35
C PRO A 484 -3.92 -6.15 -21.06
N GLY A 485 -4.31 -5.02 -20.48
CA GLY A 485 -3.76 -4.53 -19.22
C GLY A 485 -2.37 -3.90 -19.36
N PHE A 486 -1.60 -3.89 -18.26
CA PHE A 486 -0.21 -3.41 -18.20
C PHE A 486 -0.02 -2.03 -18.86
N GLY A 487 0.86 -1.91 -19.85
CA GLY A 487 1.14 -0.66 -20.56
C GLY A 487 -0.11 -0.07 -21.24
N ASP A 488 -0.99 -0.92 -21.77
CA ASP A 488 -2.21 -0.47 -22.45
C ASP A 488 -3.22 0.18 -21.51
N ASN A 489 -3.09 0.01 -20.19
CA ASN A 489 -3.88 0.80 -19.23
C ASN A 489 -3.68 2.32 -19.40
N LEU A 490 -2.57 2.76 -20.03
CA LEU A 490 -2.36 4.16 -20.40
C LEU A 490 -3.45 4.70 -21.32
N ARG A 491 -4.08 3.87 -22.16
CA ARG A 491 -5.20 4.27 -23.03
C ARG A 491 -6.42 4.68 -22.21
N VAL A 492 -6.66 3.97 -21.10
CA VAL A 492 -7.72 4.32 -20.13
C VAL A 492 -7.32 5.55 -19.31
N LEU A 493 -6.05 5.66 -18.90
CA LEU A 493 -5.57 6.86 -18.22
C LEU A 493 -5.65 8.12 -19.10
N SER A 494 -5.42 7.99 -20.42
CA SER A 494 -5.60 9.06 -21.39
C SER A 494 -7.03 9.60 -21.36
N TRP A 495 -8.02 8.69 -21.41
CA TRP A 495 -9.43 9.10 -21.30
C TRP A 495 -9.74 9.76 -19.95
N ILE A 496 -9.22 9.23 -18.83
CA ILE A 496 -9.35 9.84 -17.50
C ILE A 496 -8.82 11.28 -17.49
N VAL A 497 -7.62 11.49 -18.05
CA VAL A 497 -6.99 12.82 -18.16
C VAL A 497 -7.86 13.76 -19.00
N ASP A 498 -8.39 13.30 -20.13
CA ASP A 498 -9.28 14.11 -20.96
C ASP A 498 -10.56 14.51 -20.20
N ARG A 499 -11.17 13.58 -19.46
CA ARG A 499 -12.35 13.85 -18.63
C ARG A 499 -12.09 14.89 -17.54
N CYS A 500 -10.90 14.90 -16.95
CA CYS A 500 -10.50 15.91 -15.95
C CYS A 500 -10.46 17.35 -16.51
N HIS A 501 -10.39 17.50 -17.84
CA HIS A 501 -10.33 18.80 -18.51
C HIS A 501 -11.59 19.14 -19.31
N GLY A 502 -12.70 18.45 -19.05
CA GLY A 502 -13.96 18.65 -19.76
C GLY A 502 -13.92 18.16 -21.22
N ALA A 503 -12.90 17.38 -21.59
CA ALA A 503 -12.84 16.62 -22.83
C ALA A 503 -13.29 15.16 -22.57
N GLY A 504 -13.02 14.25 -23.51
CA GLY A 504 -13.34 12.83 -23.42
C GLY A 504 -14.83 12.55 -23.59
N ALA A 505 -15.21 12.03 -24.75
CA ALA A 505 -16.61 11.67 -25.01
C ALA A 505 -17.07 10.57 -24.06
N ALA A 506 -18.29 10.71 -23.55
CA ALA A 506 -18.85 9.80 -22.56
C ALA A 506 -20.38 9.68 -22.70
N VAL A 507 -20.90 8.53 -22.32
CA VAL A 507 -22.33 8.22 -22.22
C VAL A 507 -22.70 8.18 -20.74
N GLU A 508 -23.78 8.87 -20.37
CA GLU A 508 -24.33 8.78 -19.03
C GLU A 508 -25.06 7.44 -18.85
N THR A 509 -24.78 6.78 -17.73
CA THR A 509 -25.41 5.52 -17.33
C THR A 509 -25.83 5.59 -15.87
N PRO A 510 -26.67 4.65 -15.39
CA PRO A 510 -27.08 4.62 -13.98
C PRO A 510 -25.90 4.60 -12.99
N ILE A 511 -24.73 4.07 -13.36
CA ILE A 511 -23.55 3.96 -12.48
C ILE A 511 -22.51 5.07 -12.67
N GLY A 512 -22.75 6.04 -13.57
CA GLY A 512 -21.81 7.13 -13.88
C GLY A 512 -21.60 7.30 -15.38
N HIS A 513 -20.50 7.96 -15.75
CA HIS A 513 -20.18 8.23 -17.16
C HIS A 513 -19.18 7.21 -17.68
N LEU A 514 -19.53 6.50 -18.75
CA LEU A 514 -18.63 5.56 -19.43
C LEU A 514 -18.09 6.20 -20.73
N PRO A 515 -16.90 5.85 -21.21
CA PRO A 515 -16.42 6.30 -22.51
C PRO A 515 -17.38 5.84 -23.63
N THR A 516 -17.51 6.65 -24.68
CA THR A 516 -18.05 6.14 -25.95
C THR A 516 -17.03 5.18 -26.58
N SER A 517 -17.45 4.30 -27.48
CA SER A 517 -16.54 3.30 -28.09
C SER A 517 -15.39 3.92 -28.87
N ASP A 518 -15.56 5.14 -29.39
CA ASP A 518 -14.55 5.92 -30.11
C ASP A 518 -13.68 6.82 -29.20
N ALA A 519 -14.00 6.91 -27.90
CA ALA A 519 -13.24 7.72 -26.95
C ALA A 519 -11.99 7.02 -26.39
N LEU A 520 -11.85 5.71 -26.61
CA LEU A 520 -10.66 4.94 -26.24
C LEU A 520 -9.83 4.64 -27.48
N ASP A 521 -8.56 5.00 -27.45
CA ASP A 521 -7.61 4.57 -28.47
C ASP A 521 -7.36 3.06 -28.32
N ILE A 522 -7.95 2.27 -29.22
CA ILE A 522 -7.73 0.82 -29.35
C ILE A 522 -6.81 0.48 -30.53
N GLY A 523 -6.18 1.47 -31.15
CA GLY A 523 -5.29 1.28 -32.30
C GLY A 523 -4.12 0.36 -31.96
N GLY A 524 -3.94 -0.68 -32.78
CA GLY A 524 -2.87 -1.67 -32.60
C GLY A 524 -3.11 -2.70 -31.50
N LEU A 525 -4.28 -2.71 -30.86
CA LEU A 525 -4.66 -3.77 -29.92
C LEU A 525 -5.23 -4.98 -30.65
N ASP A 526 -4.80 -6.18 -30.23
CA ASP A 526 -5.44 -7.44 -30.60
C ASP A 526 -6.58 -7.74 -29.63
N ILE A 527 -7.70 -7.05 -29.81
CA ILE A 527 -8.94 -7.29 -29.05
C ILE A 527 -9.97 -7.97 -29.93
N ALA A 528 -10.63 -9.00 -29.40
CA ALA A 528 -11.66 -9.74 -30.12
C ALA A 528 -12.83 -8.84 -30.52
N ASP A 529 -13.49 -9.18 -31.63
CA ASP A 529 -14.68 -8.48 -32.10
C ASP A 529 -15.75 -8.43 -30.99
N GLY A 530 -16.23 -7.21 -30.69
CA GLY A 530 -17.21 -6.99 -29.63
C GLY A 530 -16.64 -6.92 -28.21
N ALA A 531 -15.37 -7.26 -27.97
CA ALA A 531 -14.76 -7.19 -26.64
C ALA A 531 -14.80 -5.77 -26.04
N LEU A 532 -14.55 -4.74 -26.86
CA LEU A 532 -14.67 -3.34 -26.40
C LEU A 532 -16.10 -3.00 -26.00
N ARG A 533 -17.10 -3.46 -26.77
CA ARG A 533 -18.50 -3.24 -26.43
C ARG A 533 -18.81 -3.88 -25.08
N GLU A 534 -18.40 -5.13 -24.89
CA GLU A 534 -18.59 -5.85 -23.63
C GLU A 534 -17.88 -5.14 -22.47
N LEU A 535 -16.64 -4.71 -22.64
CA LEU A 535 -15.87 -3.94 -21.65
C LEU A 535 -16.61 -2.65 -21.21
N LEU A 536 -17.42 -2.07 -22.07
CA LEU A 536 -18.16 -0.82 -21.82
C LEU A 536 -19.66 -1.05 -21.54
N THR A 537 -20.10 -2.30 -21.41
CA THR A 537 -21.50 -2.62 -21.08
C THR A 537 -21.76 -2.53 -19.58
N VAL A 538 -22.88 -1.89 -19.24
CA VAL A 538 -23.53 -1.91 -17.92
C VAL A 538 -24.78 -2.78 -18.02
N ASP A 539 -24.79 -3.92 -17.32
CA ASP A 539 -25.98 -4.76 -17.20
C ASP A 539 -26.80 -4.34 -15.98
N ASN A 540 -27.92 -3.64 -16.20
CA ASN A 540 -28.73 -3.08 -15.11
C ASN A 540 -29.22 -4.15 -14.13
N ALA A 541 -29.54 -5.37 -14.61
CA ALA A 541 -29.99 -6.46 -13.74
C ALA A 541 -28.91 -6.87 -12.73
N SER A 542 -27.70 -7.19 -13.21
CA SER A 542 -26.57 -7.53 -12.34
C SER A 542 -26.17 -6.37 -11.42
N TRP A 543 -26.29 -5.13 -11.87
CA TRP A 543 -26.00 -3.96 -11.04
C TRP A 543 -27.06 -3.72 -9.95
N ARG A 544 -28.34 -4.02 -10.18
CA ARG A 544 -29.35 -3.99 -9.12
C ARG A 544 -29.01 -4.99 -8.01
N GLU A 545 -28.60 -6.20 -8.36
CA GLU A 545 -28.15 -7.20 -7.38
C GLU A 545 -26.92 -6.71 -6.61
N GLU A 546 -25.92 -6.13 -7.29
CA GLU A 546 -24.76 -5.54 -6.63
C GLU A 546 -25.15 -4.42 -5.67
N MET A 547 -26.10 -3.56 -6.04
CA MET A 547 -26.55 -2.46 -5.19
C MET A 547 -27.33 -2.96 -3.98
N VAL A 548 -28.07 -4.08 -4.07
CA VAL A 548 -28.66 -4.73 -2.88
C VAL A 548 -27.56 -5.15 -1.92
N HIS A 549 -26.56 -5.89 -2.39
CA HIS A 549 -25.44 -6.33 -1.54
C HIS A 549 -24.62 -5.17 -0.97
N LEU A 550 -24.42 -4.10 -1.74
CA LEU A 550 -23.77 -2.88 -1.25
C LEU A 550 -24.62 -2.20 -0.18
N GLY A 551 -25.94 -2.12 -0.38
CA GLY A 551 -26.86 -1.57 0.60
C GLY A 551 -26.79 -2.33 1.93
N GLU A 552 -26.91 -3.66 1.89
CA GLU A 552 -26.77 -4.51 3.08
C GLU A 552 -25.44 -4.31 3.81
N TYR A 553 -24.33 -4.19 3.05
CA TYR A 553 -23.01 -3.91 3.61
C TYR A 553 -22.96 -2.54 4.30
N LEU A 554 -23.49 -1.48 3.68
CA LEU A 554 -23.51 -0.14 4.26
C LEU A 554 -24.40 -0.11 5.51
N GLU A 555 -25.58 -0.73 5.46
CA GLU A 555 -26.53 -0.80 6.58
C GLU A 555 -25.99 -1.55 7.79
N SER A 556 -25.00 -2.43 7.61
CA SER A 556 -24.32 -3.10 8.74
C SER A 556 -23.63 -2.13 9.71
N TYR A 557 -23.40 -0.87 9.31
CA TYR A 557 -22.87 0.19 10.17
C TYR A 557 -23.95 0.98 10.93
N GLY A 558 -25.23 0.65 10.73
CA GLY A 558 -26.37 1.17 11.47
C GLY A 558 -26.49 2.69 11.43
N ASP A 559 -26.79 3.29 12.58
CA ASP A 559 -27.04 4.73 12.74
C ASP A 559 -25.79 5.60 12.47
N ARG A 560 -24.60 5.01 12.49
CA ARG A 560 -23.35 5.73 12.21
C ARG A 560 -23.13 5.96 10.72
N LEU A 561 -23.80 5.18 9.85
CA LEU A 561 -23.70 5.33 8.39
C LEU A 561 -24.19 6.74 7.98
N PRO A 562 -23.36 7.57 7.31
CA PRO A 562 -23.76 8.92 6.92
C PRO A 562 -24.96 8.93 5.96
N GLN A 563 -25.95 9.77 6.27
CA GLN A 563 -27.16 9.92 5.45
C GLN A 563 -26.85 10.23 3.98
N ALA A 564 -25.85 11.06 3.70
CA ALA A 564 -25.43 11.38 2.34
C ALA A 564 -25.04 10.12 1.52
N LEU A 565 -24.52 9.07 2.16
CA LEU A 565 -24.17 7.83 1.47
C LEU A 565 -25.40 6.94 1.24
N ARG A 566 -26.36 6.95 2.17
CA ARG A 566 -27.69 6.33 2.01
C ARG A 566 -28.43 6.95 0.83
N ASP A 567 -28.45 8.28 0.77
CA ASP A 567 -29.11 9.05 -0.30
C ASP A 567 -28.49 8.75 -1.66
N GLU A 568 -27.15 8.71 -1.73
CA GLU A 568 -26.42 8.41 -2.95
C GLU A 568 -26.66 6.96 -3.42
N HIS A 569 -26.65 6.00 -2.50
CA HIS A 569 -26.99 4.60 -2.79
C HIS A 569 -28.41 4.47 -3.34
N ALA A 570 -29.39 5.12 -2.71
CA ALA A 570 -30.78 5.11 -3.14
C ALA A 570 -30.94 5.74 -4.55
N ARG A 571 -30.23 6.84 -4.81
CA ARG A 571 -30.22 7.52 -6.11
C ARG A 571 -29.74 6.62 -7.25
N VAL A 572 -28.62 5.93 -7.05
CA VAL A 572 -28.08 4.99 -8.06
C VAL A 572 -28.99 3.78 -8.22
N SER A 573 -29.55 3.26 -7.12
CA SER A 573 -30.49 2.13 -7.14
C SER A 573 -31.77 2.46 -7.93
N ALA A 574 -32.31 3.67 -7.77
CA ALA A 574 -33.46 4.15 -8.54
C ALA A 574 -33.14 4.29 -10.03
N ALA A 575 -32.00 4.91 -10.37
CA ALA A 575 -31.58 5.06 -11.77
C ALA A 575 -31.32 3.72 -12.47
N LEU A 576 -30.97 2.67 -11.73
CA LEU A 576 -30.83 1.32 -12.26
C LEU A 576 -32.20 0.65 -12.51
N ALA A 577 -33.26 1.06 -11.81
CA ALA A 577 -34.60 0.48 -11.90
C ALA A 577 -35.38 0.98 -13.13
N ASP A 578 -35.14 2.24 -13.52
CA ASP A 578 -35.57 2.84 -14.78
C ASP A 578 -34.90 2.17 -16.00
#